data_AF-A2S1G7-F1
#
_entry.id   AF-A2S1G7-F1
#
_cell.length_a   1.000
_cell.length_b   1.000
_cell.length_c   1.000
_cell.angle_alpha   90.00
_cell.angle_beta   90.00
_cell.angle_gamma   90.00
#
_symmetry.space_group_name_H-M   'P 1'
#
loop_
_entity.id
_entity.type
_entity.pdbx_description
1 polymer ?
#
loop_
_entity_poly.entity_id
_entity_poly.type
_entity_poly.pdbx_seq_one_letter_code
_entity_poly.pdbx_strand_id
1 'polypeptide(L)'
;MADTRSSSEIARLSGVSQPTVSRLRSSSGRRLRRSASFNKLCSFYGVEARQAARLSAPYNDLLREAIVEAWDGSEEHGRALLGVIQGLKALSSKPG
;
A
#
# COMPACT_ATOMS: atom_id res chain seq x y z
N MET A 1 -6.71 18.87 -7.91
CA MET A 1 -7.60 19.07 -9.08
C MET A 1 -8.80 18.17 -8.91
N ALA A 2 -10.02 18.70 -9.01
CA ALA A 2 -11.23 17.87 -8.99
C ALA A 2 -11.38 17.17 -10.35
N ASP A 3 -11.77 15.89 -10.35
CA ASP A 3 -12.02 15.13 -11.59
C ASP A 3 -13.23 15.74 -12.32
N THR A 4 -13.04 16.15 -13.58
CA THR A 4 -14.06 16.79 -14.42
C THR A 4 -14.98 15.81 -15.11
N ARG A 5 -14.65 14.50 -15.10
CA ARG A 5 -15.48 13.46 -15.72
C ARG A 5 -16.84 13.35 -15.02
N SER A 6 -17.84 12.94 -15.79
CA SER A 6 -19.18 12.68 -15.26
C SER A 6 -19.19 11.46 -14.31
N SER A 7 -20.14 11.40 -13.37
CA SER A 7 -20.24 10.24 -12.46
C SER A 7 -20.52 8.92 -13.19
N SER A 8 -21.21 8.97 -14.34
CA SER A 8 -21.45 7.79 -15.20
C SER A 8 -20.18 7.34 -15.91
N GLU A 9 -19.36 8.28 -16.37
CA GLU A 9 -18.07 7.97 -16.97
C GLU A 9 -17.10 7.36 -15.96
N ILE A 10 -17.00 7.95 -14.76
CA ILE A 10 -16.18 7.40 -13.67
C ILE A 10 -16.69 6.01 -13.27
N ALA A 11 -18.00 5.80 -13.21
CA ALA A 11 -18.58 4.50 -12.90
C ALA A 11 -18.20 3.43 -13.93
N ARG A 12 -18.28 3.77 -15.22
CA ARG A 12 -17.91 2.88 -16.32
C ARG A 12 -16.42 2.51 -16.28
N LEU A 13 -15.55 3.48 -15.98
CA LEU A 13 -14.10 3.27 -15.97
C LEU A 13 -13.60 2.58 -14.69
N SER A 14 -14.18 2.89 -13.53
CA SER A 14 -13.79 2.31 -12.24
C SER A 14 -14.51 1.00 -11.92
N GLY A 15 -15.59 0.67 -12.62
CA GLY A 15 -16.45 -0.47 -12.31
C GLY A 15 -17.15 -0.36 -10.96
N VAL A 16 -17.36 0.87 -10.46
CA VAL A 16 -18.19 1.18 -9.29
C VAL A 16 -19.51 1.75 -9.78
N SER A 17 -20.64 1.46 -9.11
CA SER A 17 -21.94 1.96 -9.57
C SER A 17 -22.02 3.50 -9.52
N GLN A 18 -22.66 4.10 -10.53
CA GLN A 18 -22.82 5.56 -10.64
C GLN A 18 -23.50 6.21 -9.42
N PRO A 19 -24.52 5.63 -8.77
CA PRO A 19 -25.05 6.15 -7.51
C PRO A 19 -24.04 6.17 -6.37
N THR A 20 -23.09 5.23 -6.35
CA THR A 20 -22.02 5.18 -5.35
C THR A 20 -20.97 6.25 -5.62
N VAL A 21 -20.57 6.41 -6.89
CA VAL A 21 -19.68 7.50 -7.30
C VAL A 21 -20.27 8.86 -6.95
N SER A 22 -21.56 9.09 -7.25
CA SER A 22 -22.25 10.34 -6.96
C SER A 22 -22.29 10.62 -5.45
N ARG A 23 -22.67 9.64 -4.64
CA ARG A 23 -22.70 9.80 -3.17
C ARG A 23 -21.32 10.13 -2.59
N LEU A 24 -20.26 9.46 -3.09
CA LEU A 24 -18.90 9.72 -2.63
C LEU A 24 -18.38 11.11 -3.07
N ARG A 25 -18.69 11.56 -4.29
CA ARG A 25 -18.34 12.90 -4.78
C ARG A 25 -19.01 14.02 -3.99
N SER A 26 -20.28 13.84 -3.63
CA SER A 26 -21.04 14.83 -2.87
C SER A 26 -20.75 14.77 -1.36
N SER A 27 -20.08 13.71 -0.88
CA SER A 27 -19.67 13.63 0.51
C SER A 27 -18.50 14.59 0.76
N SER A 28 -18.66 15.51 1.70
CA SER A 28 -17.65 16.52 2.06
C SER A 28 -16.45 15.95 2.83
N GLY A 29 -16.10 14.68 2.61
CA GLY A 29 -15.02 13.96 3.30
C GLY A 29 -15.29 13.61 4.77
N ARG A 30 -16.38 14.09 5.39
CA ARG A 30 -16.76 13.69 6.76
C ARG A 30 -17.32 12.27 6.76
N ARG A 31 -16.51 11.33 7.29
CA ARG A 31 -16.86 9.92 7.60
C ARG A 31 -17.11 9.02 6.38
N LEU A 32 -16.19 9.02 5.41
CA LEU A 32 -16.17 7.99 4.39
C LEU A 32 -15.69 6.65 4.97
N ARG A 33 -16.60 5.68 5.12
CA ARG A 33 -16.25 4.31 5.49
C ARG A 33 -15.43 3.66 4.37
N ARG A 34 -14.29 3.03 4.72
CA ARG A 34 -13.45 2.24 3.78
C ARG A 34 -14.19 1.00 3.30
N SER A 35 -15.09 1.20 2.34
CA SER A 35 -15.84 0.14 1.67
C SER A 35 -15.08 -0.37 0.44
N ALA A 36 -15.46 -1.54 -0.08
CA ALA A 36 -14.87 -2.08 -1.31
C ALA A 36 -14.97 -1.08 -2.48
N SER A 37 -16.10 -0.39 -2.62
CA SER A 37 -16.29 0.66 -3.64
C SER A 37 -15.39 1.88 -3.43
N PHE A 38 -15.16 2.27 -2.17
CA PHE A 38 -14.23 3.35 -1.85
C PHE A 38 -12.79 2.95 -2.22
N ASN A 39 -12.35 1.76 -1.81
CA ASN A 39 -11.00 1.27 -2.14
C ASN A 39 -10.81 1.12 -3.67
N LYS A 40 -11.83 0.64 -4.39
CA LYS A 40 -11.79 0.52 -5.86
C LYS A 40 -11.63 1.88 -6.55
N LEU A 41 -12.28 2.92 -6.03
CA LEU A 41 -12.07 4.30 -6.50
C LEU A 41 -10.69 4.83 -6.11
N CYS A 42 -10.18 4.53 -4.91
CA CYS A 42 -8.82 4.88 -4.52
C CYS A 42 -7.79 4.23 -5.46
N SER A 43 -7.93 2.95 -5.82
CA SER A 43 -7.09 2.29 -6.83
C SER A 43 -7.23 2.93 -8.20
N PHE A 44 -8.46 3.22 -8.64
CA PHE A 44 -8.73 3.92 -9.90
C PHE A 44 -8.03 5.28 -9.99
N TYR A 45 -7.91 6.01 -8.88
CA TYR A 45 -7.19 7.28 -8.78
C TYR A 45 -5.71 7.13 -8.37
N GLY A 46 -5.18 5.91 -8.26
CA GLY A 46 -3.78 5.67 -7.88
C GLY A 46 -3.42 6.06 -6.44
N VAL A 47 -4.42 6.17 -5.55
CA VAL A 47 -4.25 6.56 -4.14
C VAL A 47 -3.72 5.39 -3.30
N GLU A 48 -4.07 4.15 -3.63
CA GLU A 48 -3.69 2.94 -2.87
C GLU A 48 -2.18 2.63 -2.95
N ALA A 49 -1.50 2.94 -4.06
CA ALA A 49 -0.08 2.66 -4.21
C ALA A 49 0.83 3.68 -3.51
N ARG A 50 0.38 4.94 -3.35
CA ARG A 50 1.27 6.01 -2.87
C ARG A 50 1.46 6.05 -1.36
N GLN A 51 0.51 5.55 -0.55
CA GLN A 51 0.66 5.57 0.92
C GLN A 51 1.48 4.38 1.43
N ALA A 52 1.24 3.18 0.89
CA ALA A 52 2.06 2.02 1.22
C ALA A 52 3.49 2.15 0.64
N ALA A 53 3.65 2.60 -0.61
CA ALA A 53 4.97 2.75 -1.22
C ALA A 53 5.78 3.93 -0.67
N ARG A 54 5.16 5.05 -0.25
CA ARG A 54 5.91 6.16 0.38
C ARG A 54 6.37 5.84 1.80
N LEU A 55 5.64 4.99 2.52
CA LEU A 55 6.07 4.53 3.84
C LEU A 55 7.08 3.38 3.72
N SER A 56 7.02 2.54 2.69
CA SER A 56 7.95 1.42 2.54
C SER A 56 9.23 1.76 1.79
N ALA A 57 9.22 2.66 0.80
CA ALA A 57 10.42 2.97 0.02
C ALA A 57 11.58 3.49 0.89
N PRO A 58 11.39 4.48 1.80
CA PRO A 58 12.48 4.96 2.65
C PRO A 58 12.98 3.86 3.60
N TYR A 59 12.07 3.04 4.13
CA TYR A 59 12.44 1.98 5.07
C TYR A 59 13.10 0.78 4.39
N ASN A 60 12.76 0.48 3.13
CA ASN A 60 13.42 -0.54 2.34
C ASN A 60 14.87 -0.17 2.06
N ASP A 61 15.13 1.11 1.75
CA ASP A 61 16.47 1.62 1.51
C ASP A 61 17.29 1.61 2.81
N LEU A 62 16.73 2.10 3.92
CA LEU A 62 17.36 2.04 5.25
C LEU A 62 17.67 0.60 5.68
N LEU A 63 16.76 -0.35 5.45
CA LEU A 63 16.98 -1.76 5.77
C LEU A 63 18.11 -2.36 4.93
N ARG A 64 18.16 -2.04 3.63
CA ARG A 64 19.24 -2.49 2.75
C ARG A 64 20.59 -1.92 3.18
N GLU A 65 20.65 -0.63 3.48
CA GLU A 65 21.87 0.03 3.95
C GLU A 65 22.35 -0.58 5.26
N ALA A 66 21.46 -0.78 6.24
CA ALA A 66 21.82 -1.40 7.52
C ALA A 66 22.37 -2.83 7.35
N ILE A 67 21.82 -3.62 6.41
CA ILE A 67 22.34 -4.97 6.11
C ILE A 67 23.73 -4.88 5.47
N VAL A 68 23.95 -3.95 4.53
CA VAL A 68 25.24 -3.76 3.87
C VAL A 68 26.30 -3.27 4.86
N GLU A 69 25.94 -2.35 5.76
CA GLU A 69 26.84 -1.82 6.79
C GLU A 69 27.21 -2.87 7.85
N ALA A 70 26.25 -3.72 8.24
CA ALA A 70 26.48 -4.77 9.23
C ALA A 70 27.27 -5.96 8.66
N TRP A 71 27.27 -6.18 7.34
CA TRP A 71 27.90 -7.35 6.74
C TRP A 71 29.43 -7.20 6.64
N ASP A 72 30.15 -8.11 7.29
CA ASP A 72 31.63 -8.16 7.30
C ASP A 72 32.28 -8.85 6.09
N GLY A 73 31.48 -9.28 5.10
CA GLY A 73 31.94 -9.98 3.91
C GLY A 73 32.13 -11.51 4.06
N SER A 74 32.00 -12.08 5.26
CA SER A 74 32.14 -13.52 5.49
C SER A 74 30.87 -14.32 5.14
N GLU A 75 31.06 -15.59 4.80
CA GLU A 75 29.96 -16.50 4.48
C GLU A 75 29.18 -16.89 5.75
N GLU A 76 29.87 -17.05 6.88
CA GLU A 76 29.31 -17.33 8.20
C GLU A 76 28.35 -16.22 8.64
N HIS A 77 28.77 -14.96 8.52
CA HIS A 77 27.94 -13.82 8.88
C HIS A 77 26.76 -13.66 7.91
N GLY A 78 26.99 -13.90 6.60
CA GLY A 78 25.91 -13.92 5.61
C GLY A 78 24.83 -14.96 5.94
N ARG A 79 25.23 -16.18 6.35
CA ARG A 79 24.31 -17.23 6.80
C ARG A 79 23.53 -16.81 8.06
N ALA A 80 24.20 -16.19 9.02
CA ALA A 80 23.56 -15.72 10.25
C ALA A 80 22.51 -14.63 9.99
N LEU A 81 22.85 -13.61 9.20
CA LEU A 81 21.91 -12.54 8.80
C LEU A 81 20.70 -13.11 8.05
N LEU A 82 20.92 -14.04 7.13
CA LEU A 82 19.84 -14.70 6.40
C LEU A 82 18.92 -15.48 7.34
N GLY A 83 19.47 -16.21 8.31
CA GLY A 83 18.70 -16.95 9.31
C GLY A 83 17.80 -16.05 10.16
N VAL A 84 18.29 -14.88 10.59
CA VAL A 84 17.50 -13.90 11.35
C VAL A 84 16.33 -13.38 10.52
N ILE A 85 16.56 -12.98 9.27
CA ILE A 85 15.51 -12.46 8.37
C ILE A 85 14.43 -13.52 8.15
N GLN A 86 14.81 -14.78 7.94
CA GLN A 86 13.87 -15.88 7.78
C GLN A 86 13.10 -16.19 9.07
N GLY A 87 13.75 -16.12 10.23
CA GLY A 87 13.11 -16.28 11.53
C GLY A 87 12.04 -15.22 11.79
N LEU A 88 12.36 -13.95 11.52
CA LEU A 88 11.40 -12.84 11.61
C LEU A 88 10.18 -13.05 10.70
N LYS A 89 10.42 -13.52 9.45
CA LYS A 89 9.34 -13.86 8.52
C LYS A 89 8.43 -14.95 9.08
N ALA A 90 9.00 -16.02 9.64
CA ALA A 90 8.25 -17.13 10.21
C ALA A 90 7.36 -16.69 11.39
N LEU A 91 7.88 -15.81 12.27
CA LEU A 91 7.13 -15.24 13.39
C LEU A 91 5.93 -14.40 12.94
N SER A 92 6.09 -13.60 11.88
CA SER A 92 4.98 -12.81 11.31
C SER A 92 3.86 -13.65 10.70
N SER A 93 4.15 -14.90 10.29
CA SER A 93 3.18 -15.81 9.66
C SER A 93 2.46 -16.73 10.65
N LYS A 94 2.82 -16.70 11.94
CA LYS A 94 2.10 -17.46 12.98
C LYS A 94 0.92 -16.61 13.48
N PRO A 95 -0.34 -17.03 13.30
CA PRO A 95 -1.47 -16.34 13.92
C PRO A 95 -1.35 -16.54 15.43
N GLY A 96 -1.28 -15.44 16.17
CA GLY A 96 -1.46 -15.43 17.62
C GLY A 96 -2.91 -15.69 18.00
#